data_AF-A0A258SG85-F1
#
_entry.id   AF-A0A258SG85-F1
#
_cell.length_a   1.000
_cell.length_b   1.000
_cell.length_c   1.000
_cell.angle_alpha   90.00
_cell.angle_beta   90.00
_cell.angle_gamma   90.00
#
_symmetry.space_group_name_H-M   'P 1'
#
loop_
_entity.id
_entity.type
_entity.pdbx_description
1 polymer ?
#
loop_
_entity_poly.entity_id
_entity_poly.type
_entity_poly.pdbx_seq_one_letter_code
_entity_poly.pdbx_strand_id
1 'polypeptide(L)'
;MRNPPPPPRYRIFERDRRLVVVDNWADGQPERQMMIPVHRERAKTAPGKLERIAFDGRTAFTTHRFYDVKGPRTLILDPGSVTTVNGIKVALACAAAVIATLAMVSPLLLLPLLFLTNRKLRDEIRRASTAWLDKFGHRPS
;
A
#
# COMPACT_ATOMS: atom_id res chain seq x y z
N MET A 1 -16.79 -53.84 -31.64
CA MET A 1 -16.14 -53.64 -30.32
C MET A 1 -16.14 -52.13 -30.05
N ARG A 2 -16.75 -51.65 -28.95
CA ARG A 2 -16.76 -50.21 -28.64
C ARG A 2 -15.45 -49.85 -27.95
N ASN A 3 -14.73 -48.85 -28.46
CA ASN A 3 -13.58 -48.29 -27.75
C ASN A 3 -14.07 -47.63 -26.45
N PRO A 4 -13.39 -47.85 -25.30
CA PRO A 4 -13.72 -47.15 -24.08
C PRO A 4 -13.50 -45.64 -24.26
N PRO A 5 -14.28 -44.78 -23.56
CA PRO A 5 -14.11 -43.35 -23.65
C PRO A 5 -12.69 -42.95 -23.18
N PRO A 6 -12.09 -41.91 -23.78
CA PRO A 6 -10.75 -41.46 -23.39
C PRO A 6 -10.76 -40.95 -21.94
N PRO A 7 -9.65 -41.13 -21.20
CA PRO A 7 -9.55 -40.66 -19.83
C PRO A 7 -9.66 -39.14 -19.74
N PRO A 8 -10.23 -38.59 -18.65
CA PRO A 8 -10.37 -37.15 -18.47
C PRO A 8 -8.99 -36.48 -18.42
N ARG A 9 -8.85 -35.42 -19.23
CA ARG A 9 -7.60 -34.66 -19.41
C ARG A 9 -7.14 -34.00 -18.11
N TYR A 10 -8.05 -33.48 -17.30
CA TYR A 10 -7.71 -32.80 -16.05
C TYR A 10 -8.18 -33.61 -14.85
N ARG A 11 -7.34 -33.67 -13.82
CA ARG A 11 -7.69 -34.24 -12.52
C ARG A 11 -7.37 -33.23 -11.42
N ILE A 12 -8.35 -33.03 -10.54
CA ILE A 12 -8.24 -32.09 -9.42
C ILE A 12 -8.01 -32.91 -8.16
N PHE A 13 -6.99 -32.54 -7.40
CA PHE A 13 -6.68 -33.11 -6.09
C PHE A 13 -6.61 -32.01 -5.06
N GLU A 14 -6.93 -32.33 -3.81
CA GLU A 14 -6.63 -31.45 -2.69
C GLU A 14 -5.29 -31.87 -2.07
N ARG A 15 -4.35 -30.93 -1.97
CA ARG A 15 -3.03 -31.11 -1.35
C ARG A 15 -2.75 -29.90 -0.47
N ASP A 16 -2.41 -30.13 0.79
CA ASP A 16 -2.07 -29.07 1.75
C ASP A 16 -3.12 -27.96 1.88
N ARG A 17 -4.41 -28.32 1.87
CA ARG A 17 -5.58 -27.40 1.85
C ARG A 17 -5.65 -26.51 0.60
N ARG A 18 -5.05 -26.95 -0.51
CA ARG A 18 -5.09 -26.28 -1.81
C ARG A 18 -5.52 -27.25 -2.90
N LEU A 19 -6.33 -26.76 -3.83
CA LEU A 19 -6.67 -27.50 -5.04
C LEU A 19 -5.50 -27.45 -6.03
N VAL A 20 -5.05 -28.63 -6.44
CA VAL A 20 -3.99 -28.86 -7.43
C VAL A 20 -4.62 -29.51 -8.65
N VAL A 21 -4.36 -28.96 -9.84
CA VAL A 21 -4.88 -29.46 -11.11
C VAL A 21 -3.73 -30.11 -11.89
N VAL A 22 -3.90 -31.37 -12.27
CA VAL A 22 -2.93 -32.15 -13.05
C VAL A 22 -3.50 -32.40 -14.45
N ASP A 23 -2.72 -32.14 -15.50
CA ASP A 23 -3.04 -32.53 -16.88
C ASP A 23 -2.48 -33.94 -17.14
N ASN A 24 -3.38 -34.92 -17.27
CA ASN A 24 -3.05 -36.32 -17.48
C ASN A 24 -2.61 -36.63 -18.93
N TRP A 25 -2.75 -35.68 -19.87
CA TRP A 25 -2.38 -35.88 -21.28
C TRP A 25 -1.03 -35.25 -21.63
N ALA A 26 -0.37 -34.61 -20.66
CA ALA A 26 0.95 -34.03 -20.82
C ALA A 26 2.05 -35.09 -20.59
N ASP A 27 2.13 -36.10 -21.45
CA ASP A 27 3.23 -37.07 -21.41
C ASP A 27 4.55 -36.39 -21.79
N GLY A 28 5.48 -36.29 -20.82
CA GLY A 28 6.89 -36.05 -21.09
C GLY A 28 7.39 -34.60 -21.07
N GLN A 29 6.61 -33.61 -20.62
CA GLN A 29 7.19 -32.30 -20.29
C GLN A 29 7.47 -32.22 -18.77
N PRO A 30 8.74 -32.15 -18.33
CA PRO A 30 9.04 -31.89 -16.94
C PRO A 30 8.34 -30.59 -16.56
N GLU A 31 7.69 -30.58 -15.40
CA GLU A 31 7.03 -29.42 -14.80
C GLU A 31 7.80 -28.16 -15.20
N ARG A 32 7.29 -27.42 -16.19
CA ARG A 32 7.52 -25.99 -16.21
C ARG A 32 6.88 -25.57 -14.91
N GLN A 33 7.69 -25.50 -13.85
CA GLN A 33 7.48 -24.56 -12.79
C GLN A 33 7.21 -23.27 -13.54
N MET A 34 5.93 -22.98 -13.73
CA MET A 34 5.47 -21.63 -13.80
C MET A 34 5.84 -21.11 -12.41
N MET A 35 7.12 -20.74 -12.23
CA MET A 35 7.43 -19.42 -11.73
C MET A 35 6.54 -18.52 -12.56
N ILE A 36 5.29 -18.39 -12.14
CA ILE A 36 4.54 -17.18 -12.38
C ILE A 36 5.53 -16.17 -11.83
N PRO A 37 6.21 -15.38 -12.68
CA PRO A 37 6.86 -14.24 -12.12
C PRO A 37 5.67 -13.49 -11.56
N VAL A 38 5.52 -13.47 -10.24
CA VAL A 38 4.72 -12.43 -9.60
C VAL A 38 5.55 -11.14 -9.73
N HIS A 39 5.94 -10.81 -10.97
CA HIS A 39 5.76 -9.47 -11.49
C HIS A 39 4.24 -9.26 -11.57
N ARG A 40 3.62 -9.19 -10.38
CA ARG A 40 2.61 -8.17 -10.20
C ARG A 40 3.41 -6.93 -10.51
N GLU A 41 3.25 -6.38 -11.71
CA GLU A 41 3.52 -4.96 -11.93
C GLU A 41 2.77 -4.29 -10.78
N ARG A 42 3.50 -4.03 -9.69
CA ARG A 42 2.96 -3.36 -8.52
C ARG A 42 2.77 -1.98 -9.08
N ALA A 43 1.56 -1.73 -9.61
CA ALA A 43 1.12 -0.43 -10.05
C ALA A 43 1.65 0.51 -9.00
N LYS A 44 2.54 1.42 -9.40
CA LYS A 44 3.24 2.31 -8.47
C LYS A 44 2.14 3.11 -7.77
N THR A 45 1.65 2.63 -6.64
CA THR A 45 0.55 3.28 -5.94
C THR A 45 1.06 4.67 -5.61
N ALA A 46 0.36 5.69 -6.10
CA ALA A 46 0.78 7.05 -5.89
C ALA A 46 1.00 7.29 -4.39
N PRO A 47 2.14 7.87 -3.98
CA PRO A 47 2.42 8.12 -2.57
C PRO A 47 1.29 8.97 -1.96
N GLY A 48 0.87 8.63 -0.75
CA GLY A 48 -0.25 9.29 -0.05
C GLY A 48 -1.63 8.69 -0.33
N LYS A 49 -1.76 7.77 -1.30
CA LYS A 49 -3.02 7.08 -1.60
C LYS A 49 -3.25 5.93 -0.61
N LEU A 50 -4.49 5.84 -0.12
CA LEU A 50 -5.01 4.70 0.62
C LEU A 50 -5.65 3.75 -0.40
N GLU A 51 -5.17 2.52 -0.48
CA GLU A 51 -5.67 1.49 -1.39
C GLU A 51 -6.18 0.31 -0.58
N ARG A 52 -7.46 -0.06 -0.74
CA ARG A 52 -8.01 -1.22 -0.02
C ARG A 52 -7.40 -2.50 -0.59
N ILE A 53 -6.73 -3.27 0.25
CA ILE A 53 -6.03 -4.50 -0.16
C ILE A 53 -6.77 -5.78 0.23
N ALA A 54 -7.71 -5.70 1.17
CA ALA A 54 -8.47 -6.84 1.62
C ALA A 54 -9.92 -6.46 2.02
N PHE A 55 -10.79 -7.47 2.02
CA PHE A 55 -12.20 -7.30 2.35
C PHE A 55 -12.41 -7.00 3.85
N ASP A 56 -11.47 -7.39 4.69
CA ASP A 56 -11.39 -7.12 6.14
C ASP A 56 -11.22 -5.62 6.49
N GLY A 57 -11.06 -4.75 5.49
CA GLY A 57 -10.91 -3.31 5.67
C GLY A 57 -9.46 -2.84 5.79
N ARG A 58 -8.47 -3.74 5.65
CA ARG A 58 -7.06 -3.35 5.59
C ARG A 58 -6.77 -2.55 4.33
N THR A 59 -5.98 -1.51 4.49
CA THR A 59 -5.57 -0.64 3.37
C THR A 59 -4.05 -0.53 3.31
N ALA A 60 -3.51 -0.52 2.10
CA ALA A 60 -2.14 -0.14 1.84
C ALA A 60 -2.03 1.38 1.75
N PHE A 61 -1.04 1.93 2.42
CA PHE A 61 -0.66 3.33 2.36
C PHE A 61 0.80 3.45 1.97
N THR A 62 1.08 4.12 0.85
CA THR A 62 2.47 4.33 0.41
C THR A 62 2.96 5.70 0.88
N THR A 63 4.06 5.74 1.64
CA THR A 63 4.63 6.96 2.21
C THR A 63 5.36 7.80 1.14
N HIS A 64 5.68 9.07 1.46
CA HIS A 64 6.48 9.95 0.60
C HIS A 64 7.75 10.40 1.33
N ARG A 65 8.82 10.61 0.56
CA ARG A 65 10.11 11.11 1.05
C ARG A 65 10.07 12.50 1.73
N PHE A 66 8.96 13.24 1.57
CA PHE A 66 8.85 14.59 2.13
C PHE A 66 8.57 14.54 3.64
N TYR A 67 7.91 13.47 4.11
CA TYR A 67 7.55 13.26 5.52
C TYR A 67 8.09 11.95 6.10
N ASP A 68 8.63 11.04 5.29
CA ASP A 68 9.24 9.79 5.74
C ASP A 68 10.75 9.78 5.42
N VAL A 69 11.59 9.71 6.45
CA VAL A 69 13.06 9.62 6.31
C VAL A 69 13.45 8.31 5.63
N LYS A 70 12.71 7.22 5.89
CA LYS A 70 12.98 5.90 5.31
C LYS A 70 12.59 5.81 3.81
N GLY A 71 12.03 6.89 3.26
CA GLY A 71 11.65 6.98 1.86
C GLY A 71 10.30 6.32 1.56
N PRO A 72 9.91 6.23 0.27
CA PRO A 72 8.63 5.67 -0.12
C PRO A 72 8.55 4.17 0.21
N ARG A 73 7.69 3.79 1.16
CA ARG A 73 7.39 2.41 1.54
C ARG A 73 5.89 2.22 1.73
N THR A 74 5.40 1.01 1.49
CA THR A 74 3.99 0.67 1.67
C THR A 74 3.76 0.08 3.05
N LEU A 75 2.87 0.71 3.83
CA LEU A 75 2.44 0.27 5.15
C LEU A 75 1.03 -0.33 5.02
N ILE A 76 0.75 -1.42 5.73
CA ILE A 76 -0.59 -2.00 5.82
C ILE A 76 -1.24 -1.42 7.07
N LEU A 77 -2.31 -0.65 6.87
CA LEU A 77 -3.09 -0.04 7.93
C LEU A 77 -4.28 -0.93 8.27
N ASP A 78 -4.51 -1.12 9.56
CA ASP A 78 -5.76 -1.66 10.10
C ASP A 78 -6.91 -0.62 9.96
N PRO A 79 -8.18 -1.06 10.02
CA PRO A 79 -9.33 -0.18 9.86
C PRO A 79 -9.36 1.03 10.81
N GLY A 80 -8.87 0.89 12.04
CA GLY A 80 -8.81 1.99 13.02
C GLY A 80 -7.74 3.04 12.68
N SER A 81 -6.62 2.59 12.12
CA SER A 81 -5.58 3.49 11.61
C SER A 81 -6.02 4.27 10.36
N VAL A 82 -6.90 3.69 9.53
CA VAL A 82 -7.46 4.38 8.35
C VAL A 82 -8.29 5.59 8.74
N THR A 83 -9.14 5.49 9.76
CA THR A 83 -9.95 6.62 10.23
C THR A 83 -9.09 7.75 10.76
N THR A 84 -8.01 7.40 11.49
CA THR A 84 -7.01 8.36 11.97
C THR A 84 -6.33 9.10 10.82
N VAL A 85 -5.87 8.39 9.79
CA VAL A 85 -5.24 9.01 8.61
C VAL A 85 -6.21 9.91 7.85
N ASN A 86 -7.47 9.52 7.71
CA ASN A 86 -8.49 10.37 7.09
C ASN A 86 -8.78 11.63 7.91
N GLY A 87 -8.86 11.50 9.25
CA GLY A 87 -9.01 12.66 10.14
C GLY A 87 -7.85 13.65 10.01
N ILE A 88 -6.61 13.17 9.91
CA ILE A 88 -5.43 14.02 9.67
C ILE A 88 -5.54 14.74 8.32
N LYS A 89 -5.99 14.05 7.26
CA LYS A 89 -6.18 14.68 5.93
C LYS A 89 -7.21 15.81 5.97
N VAL A 90 -8.33 15.61 6.68
CA VAL A 90 -9.36 16.64 6.86
C VAL A 90 -8.79 17.82 7.67
N ALA A 91 -8.09 17.55 8.77
CA ALA A 91 -7.47 18.59 9.58
C ALA A 91 -6.46 19.42 8.78
N LEU A 92 -5.64 18.79 7.94
CA LEU A 92 -4.71 19.48 7.03
C LEU A 92 -5.45 20.33 5.99
N ALA A 93 -6.56 19.86 5.44
CA ALA A 93 -7.38 20.64 4.51
C ALA A 93 -8.00 21.87 5.19
N CYS A 94 -8.51 21.72 6.41
CA CYS A 94 -9.01 22.85 7.21
C CYS A 94 -7.89 23.84 7.52
N ALA A 95 -6.71 23.37 7.94
CA ALA A 95 -5.56 24.23 8.19
C ALA A 95 -5.15 25.01 6.93
N ALA A 96 -5.11 24.35 5.77
CA ALA A 96 -4.83 25.00 4.50
C ALA A 96 -5.88 26.07 4.15
N ALA A 97 -7.17 25.82 4.40
CA ALA A 97 -8.23 26.80 4.21
C ALA A 97 -8.07 28.03 5.12
N VAL A 98 -7.73 27.82 6.40
CA VAL A 98 -7.44 28.92 7.34
C VAL A 98 -6.25 29.75 6.85
N ILE A 99 -5.16 29.10 6.43
CA ILE A 99 -3.98 29.78 5.87
C ILE A 99 -4.37 30.61 4.63
N ALA A 100 -5.20 30.07 3.74
CA ALA A 100 -5.69 30.78 2.57
C ALA A 100 -6.52 32.01 2.95
N THR A 101 -7.41 31.90 3.93
CA THR A 101 -8.18 33.05 4.45
C THR A 101 -7.27 34.12 5.06
N LEU A 102 -6.28 33.73 5.87
CA LEU A 102 -5.31 34.66 6.45
C LEU A 102 -4.51 35.39 5.37
N ALA A 103 -4.14 34.69 4.30
CA ALA A 103 -3.44 35.28 3.15
C ALA A 103 -4.25 36.41 2.48
N MET A 104 -5.58 36.27 2.41
CA MET A 104 -6.47 37.29 1.84
C MET A 104 -6.60 38.53 2.76
N VAL A 105 -6.56 38.33 4.07
CA VAL A 105 -6.63 39.44 5.05
C VAL A 105 -5.33 40.27 5.02
N SER A 106 -4.18 39.60 5.08
CA SER A 106 -2.88 40.26 4.90
C SER A 106 -1.80 39.22 4.63
N PRO A 107 -0.97 39.38 3.58
CA PRO A 107 0.09 38.43 3.28
C PRO A 107 1.16 38.37 4.38
N LEU A 108 1.30 39.40 5.22
CA LEU A 108 2.23 39.41 6.35
C LEU A 108 1.85 38.39 7.43
N LEU A 109 0.59 37.96 7.49
CA LEU A 109 0.15 36.89 8.42
C LEU A 109 0.73 35.52 8.04
N LEU A 110 1.34 35.40 6.85
CA LEU A 110 2.02 34.18 6.41
C LEU A 110 3.49 34.12 6.82
N LEU A 111 4.05 35.16 7.46
CA LEU A 111 5.43 35.15 7.93
C LEU A 111 5.78 33.92 8.80
N PRO A 112 4.90 33.39 9.67
CA PRO A 112 5.18 32.15 10.40
C PRO A 112 5.43 30.94 9.48
N LEU A 113 4.88 30.93 8.26
CA LEU A 113 5.13 29.86 7.29
C LEU A 113 6.60 29.82 6.84
N LEU A 114 7.35 30.93 6.98
CA LEU A 114 8.78 30.96 6.70
C LEU A 114 9.57 30.02 7.62
N PHE A 115 9.07 29.71 8.83
CA PHE A 115 9.70 28.68 9.67
C PHE A 115 9.73 27.31 9.01
N LEU A 116 8.75 26.98 8.15
CA LEU A 116 8.76 25.73 7.37
C LEU A 116 9.88 25.68 6.32
N THR A 117 10.52 26.80 5.99
CA THR A 117 11.69 26.80 5.10
C THR A 117 12.96 26.32 5.84
N ASN A 118 12.99 26.41 7.17
CA ASN A 118 14.12 25.99 7.99
C ASN A 118 14.33 24.47 7.87
N ARG A 119 15.51 24.08 7.37
CA ARG A 119 15.86 22.66 7.15
C ARG A 119 15.89 21.87 8.45
N LYS A 120 16.39 22.44 9.55
CA LYS A 120 16.47 21.74 10.85
C LYS A 120 15.08 21.38 11.37
N LEU A 121 14.17 22.35 11.34
CA LEU A 121 12.78 22.14 11.76
C LEU A 121 12.09 21.09 10.88
N ARG A 122 12.24 21.20 9.55
CA ARG A 122 11.69 20.19 8.63
C ARG A 122 12.24 18.79 8.88
N ASP A 123 13.53 18.66 9.15
CA ASP A 123 14.17 17.37 9.44
C ASP A 123 13.71 16.78 10.78
N GLU A 124 13.43 17.62 11.76
CA GLU A 124 12.86 17.21 13.04
C GLU A 124 11.40 16.75 12.90
N ILE A 125 10.57 17.54 12.20
CA ILE A 125 9.20 17.15 11.85
C ILE A 125 9.21 15.82 11.09
N ARG A 126 10.07 15.67 10.08
CA ARG A 126 10.18 14.45 9.27
C ARG A 126 10.61 13.24 10.12
N ARG A 127 11.51 13.42 11.10
CA ARG A 127 11.90 12.36 12.04
C ARG A 127 10.74 11.97 12.96
N ALA A 128 10.01 12.95 13.50
CA ALA A 128 8.83 12.70 14.31
C ALA A 128 7.73 11.98 13.50
N SER A 129 7.49 12.40 12.26
CA SER A 129 6.58 11.71 11.33
C SER A 129 7.01 10.28 11.05
N THR A 130 8.31 10.03 10.85
CA THR A 130 8.85 8.68 10.63
C THR A 130 8.61 7.78 11.84
N ALA A 131 8.88 8.28 13.05
CA ALA A 131 8.65 7.56 14.29
C ALA A 131 7.15 7.26 14.52
N TRP A 132 6.27 8.20 14.16
CA TRP A 132 4.82 7.98 14.18
C TRP A 132 4.40 6.92 13.15
N LEU A 133 4.91 6.97 11.91
CA LEU A 133 4.64 5.98 10.85
C LEU A 133 5.11 4.57 11.25
N ASP A 134 6.23 4.46 11.95
CA ASP A 134 6.76 3.19 12.43
C ASP A 134 5.82 2.49 13.42
N LYS A 135 4.94 3.23 14.12
CA LYS A 135 3.90 2.64 14.98
C LYS A 135 2.84 1.87 14.18
N PHE A 136 2.58 2.28 12.93
CA PHE A 136 1.63 1.61 12.03
C PHE A 136 2.26 0.54 11.16
N GLY A 137 3.59 0.59 10.99
CA GLY A 137 4.34 -0.34 10.16
C GLY A 137 4.53 -1.71 10.81
N HIS A 138 3.44 -2.45 11.07
CA HIS A 138 3.55 -3.87 11.37
C HIS A 138 4.12 -4.59 10.13
N ARG A 139 5.27 -5.24 10.30
CA ARG A 139 5.84 -6.11 9.25
C ARG A 139 4.90 -7.30 9.05
N PRO A 140 4.48 -7.62 7.82
CA PRO A 140 3.93 -8.94 7.57
C PRO A 140 5.06 -9.94 7.84
N SER A 141 4.88 -10.77 8.87
CA SER A 141 5.66 -12.00 9.10
C SER A 141 5.33 -13.01 8.01
#